data_AF-A0A7W1J1B4-F1
#
_entry.id   AF-A0A7W1J1B4-F1
#
_cell.length_a   1.000
_cell.length_b   1.000
_cell.length_c   1.000
_cell.angle_alpha   90.00
_cell.angle_beta   90.00
_cell.angle_gamma   90.00
#
_symmetry.space_group_name_H-M   'P 1'
#
loop_
_entity.id
_entity.type
_entity.pdbx_description
1 polymer ?
#
loop_
_entity_poly.entity_id
_entity_poly.type
_entity_poly.pdbx_seq_one_letter_code
_entity_poly.pdbx_strand_id
1 'polypeptide(L)'
;MNSSRTMGMIAGLAVGCLGGAVIWAIGLASLVGGVALGGLCGLIFALLAARRAVSPGAGLLWGLGYALLLWLAGPAGLFPLVGGAGGASAMGMLDTARAHFPELVAYLLCFGLPLGVTLGILGGLRPPPGQARFSLPRALVVGGLAGIVGGWAFGKWMAQVNFFPLIASLVDSNSAMVGMTLHFGIAVVIGASFGMLFQRDVRGFGSCLGWGLAYGILWW
;
A
#
# COMPACT_ATOMS: atom_id res chain seq x y z
N MET A 1 -27.28 -15.85 4.34
CA MET A 1 -26.03 -15.13 3.99
C MET A 1 -25.97 -13.86 4.83
N ASN A 2 -24.92 -13.63 5.64
CA ASN A 2 -24.84 -12.42 6.49
C ASN A 2 -24.82 -11.16 5.62
N SER A 3 -25.76 -10.23 5.83
CA SER A 3 -25.89 -8.95 5.10
C SER A 3 -24.56 -8.20 4.93
N SER A 4 -23.68 -8.29 5.92
CA SER A 4 -22.33 -7.68 5.87
C SER A 4 -21.40 -8.24 4.80
N ARG A 5 -21.48 -9.55 4.49
CA ARG A 5 -20.64 -10.15 3.45
C ARG A 5 -21.12 -9.72 2.07
N THR A 6 -22.44 -9.72 1.86
CA THR A 6 -23.06 -9.29 0.61
C THR A 6 -22.69 -7.84 0.29
N MET A 7 -22.74 -6.94 1.29
CA MET A 7 -22.36 -5.54 1.11
C MET A 7 -20.88 -5.38 0.69
N GLY A 8 -19.97 -6.13 1.32
CA GLY A 8 -18.55 -6.12 0.95
C GLY A 8 -18.31 -6.64 -0.47
N MET A 9 -19.03 -7.69 -0.90
CA MET A 9 -18.94 -8.22 -2.26
C MET A 9 -19.47 -7.22 -3.30
N ILE A 10 -20.60 -6.56 -3.03
CA ILE A 10 -21.17 -5.54 -3.93
C ILE A 10 -20.21 -4.36 -4.05
N ALA A 11 -19.69 -3.85 -2.92
CA ALA A 11 -18.74 -2.75 -2.93
C ALA A 11 -17.44 -3.13 -3.65
N GLY A 12 -16.90 -4.32 -3.39
CA GLY A 12 -15.70 -4.82 -4.06
C GLY A 12 -15.90 -4.95 -5.57
N LEU A 13 -17.03 -5.53 -6.01
CA LEU A 13 -17.38 -5.63 -7.42
C LEU A 13 -17.48 -4.25 -8.08
N ALA A 14 -18.22 -3.32 -7.47
CA ALA A 14 -18.42 -1.98 -8.01
C ALA A 14 -17.09 -1.21 -8.13
N VAL A 15 -16.29 -1.18 -7.07
CA VAL A 15 -14.98 -0.51 -7.07
C VAL A 15 -14.01 -1.17 -8.04
N GLY A 16 -14.03 -2.51 -8.12
CA GLY A 16 -13.24 -3.26 -9.09
C GLY A 16 -13.60 -2.92 -10.53
N CYS A 17 -14.89 -2.89 -10.88
CA CYS A 17 -15.37 -2.48 -12.20
C CYS A 17 -14.96 -1.04 -12.53
N LEU A 18 -15.06 -0.12 -11.57
CA LEU A 18 -14.62 1.27 -11.74
C LEU A 18 -13.11 1.36 -12.00
N GLY A 19 -12.29 0.62 -11.24
CA GLY A 19 -10.85 0.52 -11.48
C GLY A 19 -10.53 0.02 -12.88
N GLY A 20 -11.27 -1.00 -13.34
CA GLY A 20 -11.17 -1.53 -14.70
C GLY A 20 -11.52 -0.51 -15.78
N ALA A 21 -12.55 0.31 -15.54
CA ALA A 21 -12.94 1.39 -16.43
C ALA A 21 -11.88 2.52 -16.49
N VAL A 22 -11.23 2.82 -15.36
CA VAL A 22 -10.11 3.79 -15.33
C VAL A 22 -8.93 3.28 -16.15
N ILE A 23 -8.57 2.00 -16.03
CA ILE A 23 -7.50 1.37 -16.82
C ILE A 23 -7.81 1.42 -18.32
N TRP A 24 -9.07 1.21 -18.70
CA TRP A 24 -9.51 1.41 -20.08
C TRP A 24 -9.35 2.88 -20.53
N ALA A 25 -9.75 3.84 -19.69
CA ALA A 25 -9.69 5.25 -20.03
C ALA A 25 -8.25 5.75 -20.28
N ILE A 26 -7.25 5.13 -19.63
CA ILE A 26 -5.83 5.42 -19.85
C ILE A 26 -5.17 4.54 -20.93
N GLY A 27 -5.96 3.77 -21.68
CA GLY A 27 -5.51 3.03 -22.86
C GLY A 27 -4.78 1.71 -22.57
N LEU A 28 -4.84 1.19 -21.35
CA LEU A 28 -4.12 -0.02 -20.95
C LEU A 28 -4.93 -1.32 -21.10
N ALA A 29 -6.25 -1.22 -21.33
CA ALA A 29 -7.12 -2.39 -21.53
C ALA A 29 -8.31 -2.04 -22.43
N SER A 30 -8.98 -3.06 -22.98
CA SER A 30 -10.30 -2.89 -23.58
C SER A 30 -11.36 -2.64 -22.50
N LEU A 31 -12.45 -1.94 -22.83
CA LEU A 31 -13.50 -1.61 -21.84
C LEU A 31 -14.09 -2.87 -21.20
N VAL A 32 -14.50 -3.83 -22.03
CA VAL A 32 -15.12 -5.08 -21.56
C VAL A 32 -14.12 -5.92 -20.77
N GLY A 33 -12.89 -6.06 -21.26
CA GLY A 33 -11.85 -6.82 -20.57
C GLY A 33 -11.45 -6.19 -19.24
N GLY A 34 -11.23 -4.87 -19.24
CA GLY A 34 -10.87 -4.10 -18.04
C GLY A 34 -11.95 -4.16 -16.97
N VAL A 35 -13.20 -3.90 -17.32
CA VAL A 35 -14.33 -3.94 -16.37
C VAL A 35 -14.58 -5.34 -15.84
N ALA A 36 -14.56 -6.37 -16.70
CA ALA A 36 -14.78 -7.75 -16.27
C ALA A 36 -13.66 -8.24 -15.35
N LEU A 37 -12.40 -8.01 -15.73
CA LEU A 37 -11.24 -8.36 -14.91
C LEU A 37 -11.24 -7.59 -13.60
N GLY A 38 -11.51 -6.28 -13.65
CA GLY A 38 -11.60 -5.44 -12.47
C GLY A 38 -12.68 -5.89 -11.50
N GLY A 39 -13.87 -6.21 -12.00
CA GLY A 39 -14.97 -6.75 -11.21
C GLY A 39 -14.62 -8.10 -10.56
N LEU A 40 -13.99 -9.01 -11.31
CA LEU A 40 -13.50 -10.28 -10.78
C LEU A 40 -12.45 -10.07 -9.68
N CYS A 41 -11.46 -9.23 -9.92
CA CYS A 41 -10.43 -8.88 -8.94
C CYS A 41 -11.03 -8.26 -7.68
N GLY A 42 -12.01 -7.36 -7.82
CA GLY A 42 -12.70 -6.74 -6.70
C GLY A 42 -13.52 -7.74 -5.88
N LEU A 43 -14.18 -8.69 -6.55
CA LEU A 43 -14.91 -9.77 -5.89
C LEU A 43 -13.99 -10.71 -5.12
N ILE A 44 -12.88 -11.14 -5.73
CA ILE A 44 -11.87 -11.98 -5.08
C ILE A 44 -11.31 -11.27 -3.84
N PHE A 45 -10.94 -10.00 -3.98
CA PHE A 45 -10.46 -9.21 -2.84
C PHE A 45 -11.50 -9.13 -1.72
N ALA A 46 -12.78 -8.86 -2.04
CA ALA A 46 -13.84 -8.81 -1.05
C ALA A 46 -14.02 -10.16 -0.32
N LEU A 47 -13.89 -11.29 -1.03
CA LEU A 47 -14.00 -12.62 -0.42
C LEU A 47 -12.83 -12.92 0.54
N LEU A 48 -11.61 -12.52 0.17
CA LEU A 48 -10.39 -12.83 0.92
C LEU A 48 -10.13 -11.85 2.07
N ALA A 49 -10.33 -10.55 1.82
CA ALA A 49 -9.82 -9.48 2.66
C ALA A 49 -10.89 -8.69 3.41
N ALA A 50 -12.17 -8.72 3.04
CA ALA A 50 -13.19 -7.88 3.68
C ALA A 50 -13.33 -8.11 5.20
N ARG A 51 -13.02 -9.33 5.69
CA ARG A 51 -13.01 -9.63 7.13
C ARG A 51 -11.78 -9.09 7.86
N ARG A 52 -10.69 -8.84 7.14
CA ARG A 52 -9.41 -8.37 7.67
C ARG A 52 -9.25 -6.86 7.49
N ALA A 53 -9.90 -6.27 6.50
CA ALA A 53 -10.01 -4.83 6.26
C ALA A 53 -10.97 -4.19 7.27
N VAL A 54 -10.61 -4.22 8.56
CA VAL A 54 -11.43 -3.71 9.67
C VAL A 54 -11.22 -2.22 9.97
N SER A 55 -10.26 -1.60 9.29
CA SER A 55 -9.95 -0.17 9.36
C SER A 55 -9.48 0.30 7.98
N PRO A 56 -9.52 1.62 7.68
CA PRO A 56 -8.95 2.14 6.44
C PRO A 56 -7.47 1.80 6.28
N GLY A 57 -6.67 1.82 7.36
CA GLY A 57 -5.26 1.46 7.33
C GLY A 57 -5.03 -0.01 7.02
N ALA A 58 -5.72 -0.90 7.74
CA ALA A 58 -5.66 -2.34 7.47
C ALA A 58 -6.13 -2.65 6.05
N GLY A 59 -7.24 -2.04 5.62
CA GLY A 59 -7.76 -2.14 4.27
C GLY A 59 -6.75 -1.71 3.21
N LEU A 60 -6.11 -0.56 3.39
CA LEU A 60 -5.05 -0.06 2.51
C LEU A 60 -3.92 -1.09 2.36
N LEU A 61 -3.38 -1.62 3.46
CA LEU A 61 -2.30 -2.61 3.39
C LEU A 61 -2.72 -3.92 2.71
N TRP A 62 -3.91 -4.43 3.03
CA TRP A 62 -4.42 -5.62 2.35
C TRP A 62 -4.64 -5.37 0.86
N GLY A 63 -5.16 -4.20 0.49
CA GLY A 63 -5.39 -3.81 -0.89
C GLY A 63 -4.09 -3.67 -1.69
N LEU A 64 -3.09 -2.98 -1.14
CA LEU A 64 -1.78 -2.82 -1.78
C LEU A 64 -1.03 -4.15 -1.87
N GLY A 65 -1.05 -4.97 -0.81
CA GLY A 65 -0.48 -6.31 -0.83
C GLY A 65 -1.17 -7.22 -1.85
N TYR A 66 -2.50 -7.15 -1.96
CA TYR A 66 -3.24 -7.88 -2.97
C TYR A 66 -2.88 -7.45 -4.40
N ALA A 67 -2.81 -6.15 -4.67
CA ALA A 67 -2.42 -5.62 -5.98
C ALA A 67 -0.98 -6.00 -6.34
N LEU A 68 -0.05 -5.96 -5.38
CA LEU A 68 1.31 -6.44 -5.57
C LEU A 68 1.34 -7.94 -5.92
N LEU A 69 0.59 -8.77 -5.21
CA LEU A 69 0.51 -10.21 -5.49
C LEU A 69 -0.13 -10.49 -6.85
N LEU A 70 -1.15 -9.74 -7.26
CA LEU A 70 -1.73 -9.85 -8.59
C LEU A 70 -0.72 -9.48 -9.68
N TRP A 71 0.04 -8.40 -9.48
CA TRP A 71 1.07 -7.99 -10.43
C TRP A 71 2.22 -9.02 -10.53
N LEU A 72 2.68 -9.54 -9.40
CA LEU A 72 3.67 -10.61 -9.34
C LEU A 72 3.17 -11.90 -10.00
N ALA A 73 1.91 -12.26 -9.79
CA ALA A 73 1.33 -13.45 -10.39
C ALA A 73 1.08 -13.29 -11.89
N GLY A 74 0.63 -12.12 -12.36
CA GLY A 74 0.31 -11.88 -13.77
C GLY A 74 1.50 -11.32 -14.56
N PRO A 75 1.57 -9.99 -14.76
CA PRO A 75 2.58 -9.34 -15.60
C PRO A 75 4.03 -9.67 -15.30
N ALA A 76 4.42 -9.73 -14.03
CA ALA A 76 5.83 -9.98 -13.67
C ALA A 76 6.19 -11.47 -13.56
N GLY A 77 5.20 -12.36 -13.58
CA GLY A 77 5.38 -13.79 -13.29
C GLY A 77 4.82 -14.69 -14.37
N LEU A 78 3.54 -15.03 -14.31
CA LEU A 78 2.96 -16.06 -15.20
C LEU A 78 2.89 -15.63 -16.67
N PHE A 79 2.63 -14.36 -16.98
CA PHE A 79 2.47 -13.93 -18.38
C PHE A 79 3.75 -14.10 -19.21
N PRO A 80 4.94 -13.66 -18.73
CA PRO A 80 6.21 -13.94 -19.41
C PRO A 80 6.53 -15.42 -19.53
N LEU A 81 6.23 -16.22 -18.49
CA LEU A 81 6.49 -17.67 -18.50
C LEU A 81 5.66 -18.39 -19.57
N VAL A 82 4.38 -18.03 -19.70
CA VAL A 82 3.47 -18.60 -20.71
C VAL A 82 3.78 -18.08 -22.11
N GLY A 83 4.26 -16.84 -22.25
CA GLY A 83 4.66 -16.22 -23.52
C GLY A 83 5.98 -16.73 -24.11
N GLY A 84 6.63 -17.74 -23.52
CA GLY A 84 7.86 -18.36 -24.03
C GLY A 84 9.16 -17.78 -23.47
N ALA A 85 9.10 -16.85 -22.50
CA ALA A 85 10.28 -16.32 -21.81
C ALA A 85 10.74 -17.21 -20.63
N GLY A 86 10.18 -18.42 -20.48
CA GLY A 86 10.39 -19.35 -19.36
C GLY A 86 11.81 -19.91 -19.16
N GLY A 87 12.78 -19.49 -19.98
CA GLY A 87 14.21 -19.79 -19.83
C GLY A 87 15.07 -18.58 -19.44
N ALA A 88 14.47 -17.44 -19.08
CA ALA A 88 15.22 -16.24 -18.74
C ALA A 88 16.05 -16.44 -17.46
N SER A 89 17.32 -16.04 -17.51
CA SER A 89 18.18 -15.98 -16.32
C SER A 89 17.60 -15.03 -15.27
N ALA A 90 18.08 -15.11 -14.01
CA ALA A 90 17.64 -14.19 -12.94
C ALA A 90 17.74 -12.70 -13.33
N MET A 91 18.70 -12.35 -14.20
CA MET A 91 18.86 -11.00 -14.73
C MET A 91 17.74 -10.63 -15.73
N GLY A 92 17.33 -11.58 -16.58
CA GLY A 92 16.19 -11.39 -17.48
C GLY A 92 14.86 -11.21 -16.73
N MET A 93 14.65 -11.89 -15.61
CA MET A 93 13.46 -11.68 -14.77
C MET A 93 13.37 -10.27 -14.18
N LEU A 94 14.51 -9.67 -13.80
CA LEU A 94 14.55 -8.31 -13.27
C LEU A 94 14.21 -7.27 -14.36
N ASP A 95 14.73 -7.46 -15.58
CA ASP A 95 14.45 -6.56 -16.69
C ASP A 95 12.98 -6.64 -17.13
N THR A 96 12.39 -7.83 -17.12
CA THR A 96 10.94 -8.01 -17.31
C THR A 96 10.14 -7.29 -16.22
N ALA A 97 10.50 -7.47 -14.95
CA ALA A 97 9.83 -6.77 -13.84
C ALA A 97 9.90 -5.23 -13.99
N ARG A 98 11.04 -4.69 -14.43
CA ARG A 98 11.21 -3.26 -14.72
C ARG A 98 10.32 -2.79 -15.87
N ALA A 99 10.22 -3.58 -16.95
CA ALA A 99 9.37 -3.25 -18.09
C ALA A 99 7.88 -3.16 -17.72
N HIS A 100 7.43 -4.02 -16.80
CA HIS A 100 6.05 -4.03 -16.30
C HIS A 100 5.81 -3.15 -15.07
N PHE A 101 6.79 -2.35 -14.64
CA PHE A 101 6.63 -1.47 -13.49
C PHE A 101 5.47 -0.46 -13.62
N PRO A 102 5.19 0.16 -14.79
CA PRO A 102 4.02 1.02 -14.95
C PRO A 102 2.70 0.29 -14.68
N GLU A 103 2.63 -1.01 -14.98
CA GLU A 103 1.46 -1.83 -14.66
C GLU A 103 1.33 -2.02 -13.15
N LEU A 104 2.43 -2.21 -12.41
CA LEU A 104 2.36 -2.26 -10.94
C LEU A 104 1.69 -1.01 -10.39
N VAL A 105 2.07 0.17 -10.88
CA VAL A 105 1.47 1.44 -10.48
C VAL A 105 -0.03 1.46 -10.81
N ALA A 106 -0.43 1.00 -12.00
CA ALA A 106 -1.84 0.88 -12.37
C ALA A 106 -2.61 -0.07 -11.43
N TYR A 107 -2.04 -1.24 -11.09
CA TYR A 107 -2.67 -2.19 -10.16
C TYR A 107 -2.81 -1.60 -8.76
N LEU A 108 -1.77 -0.92 -8.25
CA LEU A 108 -1.81 -0.27 -6.93
C LEU A 108 -2.85 0.85 -6.89
N LEU A 109 -2.90 1.72 -7.89
CA LEU A 109 -3.75 2.91 -7.90
C LEU A 109 -5.19 2.64 -8.34
N CYS A 110 -5.40 1.76 -9.31
CA CYS A 110 -6.75 1.50 -9.85
C CYS A 110 -7.46 0.36 -9.12
N PHE A 111 -6.72 -0.57 -8.50
CA PHE A 111 -7.31 -1.69 -7.77
C PHE A 111 -6.97 -1.67 -6.28
N GLY A 112 -5.69 -1.78 -5.93
CA GLY A 112 -5.26 -2.02 -4.55
C GLY A 112 -5.75 -0.97 -3.57
N LEU A 113 -5.40 0.30 -3.81
CA LEU A 113 -5.77 1.41 -2.94
C LEU A 113 -7.29 1.63 -2.88
N PRO A 114 -8.04 1.75 -3.99
CA PRO A 114 -9.49 1.97 -3.92
C PRO A 114 -10.22 0.81 -3.25
N LEU A 115 -9.93 -0.45 -3.63
CA LEU A 115 -10.58 -1.62 -3.03
C LEU A 115 -10.27 -1.71 -1.54
N GLY A 116 -9.00 -1.58 -1.19
CA GLY A 116 -8.52 -1.65 0.18
C GLY A 116 -9.15 -0.59 1.08
N VAL A 117 -9.10 0.68 0.66
CA VAL A 117 -9.64 1.80 1.42
C VAL A 117 -11.16 1.71 1.53
N THR A 118 -11.88 1.41 0.45
CA THR A 118 -13.36 1.31 0.50
C THR A 118 -13.80 0.19 1.44
N LEU A 119 -13.24 -1.01 1.31
CA LEU A 119 -13.62 -2.11 2.21
C LEU A 119 -13.14 -1.86 3.64
N GLY A 120 -11.98 -1.23 3.83
CA GLY A 120 -11.47 -0.82 5.13
C GLY A 120 -12.35 0.20 5.84
N ILE A 121 -12.88 1.19 5.12
CA ILE A 121 -13.86 2.15 5.63
C ILE A 121 -15.14 1.41 6.01
N LEU A 122 -15.69 0.58 5.12
CA LEU A 122 -16.92 -0.19 5.40
C LEU A 122 -16.77 -1.12 6.62
N GLY A 123 -15.61 -1.74 6.78
CA GLY A 123 -15.27 -2.54 7.95
C GLY A 123 -15.15 -1.69 9.22
N GLY A 124 -14.52 -0.53 9.13
CA GLY A 124 -14.35 0.41 10.24
C GLY A 124 -15.63 1.08 10.72
N LEU A 125 -16.67 1.18 9.88
CA LEU A 125 -18.01 1.61 10.28
C LEU A 125 -18.72 0.59 11.19
N ARG A 126 -18.19 -0.64 11.30
CA ARG A 126 -18.75 -1.73 12.11
C ARG A 126 -17.69 -2.25 13.10
N PRO A 127 -17.24 -1.39 14.04
CA PRO A 127 -16.18 -1.76 14.96
C PRO A 127 -16.62 -2.96 15.83
N PRO A 128 -15.74 -3.94 16.07
CA PRO A 128 -16.01 -5.02 17.02
C PRO A 128 -16.28 -4.45 18.43
N PRO A 129 -17.10 -5.12 19.25
CA PRO A 129 -17.27 -4.76 20.65
C PRO A 129 -15.92 -4.72 21.36
N GLY A 130 -15.63 -3.64 22.10
CA GLY A 130 -14.36 -3.48 22.84
C GLY A 130 -13.17 -2.95 22.03
N GLN A 131 -13.37 -2.50 20.79
CA GLN A 131 -12.30 -1.83 20.04
C GLN A 131 -11.93 -0.49 20.70
N ALA A 132 -10.62 -0.22 20.80
CA ALA A 132 -10.11 1.01 21.39
C ALA A 132 -10.61 2.26 20.64
N ARG A 133 -10.99 3.31 21.39
CA ARG A 133 -11.40 4.59 20.81
C ARG A 133 -10.22 5.23 20.08
N PHE A 134 -10.49 5.78 18.90
CA PHE A 134 -9.49 6.55 18.16
C PHE A 134 -9.29 7.92 18.82
N SER A 135 -8.04 8.27 19.05
CA SER A 135 -7.61 9.60 19.49
C SER A 135 -6.69 10.18 18.43
N LEU A 136 -7.13 11.27 17.78
CA LEU A 136 -6.35 11.98 16.78
C LEU A 136 -5.05 12.57 17.38
N PRO A 137 -5.07 13.25 18.54
CA PRO A 137 -3.85 13.78 19.15
C PRO A 137 -2.84 12.68 19.47
N ARG A 138 -3.31 11.54 20.01
CA ARG A 138 -2.44 10.40 20.32
C ARG A 138 -1.82 9.82 19.05
N ALA A 139 -2.61 9.65 17.99
CA ALA A 139 -2.12 9.14 16.71
C ALA A 139 -0.99 10.01 16.13
N LEU A 140 -1.20 11.34 16.12
CA LEU A 140 -0.22 12.29 15.59
C LEU A 140 1.04 12.37 16.47
N VAL A 141 0.88 12.51 17.79
CA VAL A 141 2.02 12.68 18.70
C VAL A 141 2.83 11.40 18.82
N VAL A 142 2.18 10.27 19.13
CA VAL A 142 2.89 8.99 19.30
C VAL A 142 3.46 8.51 17.97
N GLY A 143 2.70 8.65 16.89
CA GLY A 143 3.18 8.34 15.54
C GLY A 143 4.37 9.21 15.15
N GLY A 144 4.28 10.53 15.32
CA GLY A 144 5.36 11.46 15.01
C GLY A 144 6.63 11.19 15.81
N LEU A 145 6.50 10.91 17.12
CA LEU A 145 7.63 10.51 17.96
C LEU A 145 8.25 9.19 17.50
N ALA A 146 7.45 8.20 17.14
CA ALA A 146 7.95 6.95 16.55
C ALA A 146 8.68 7.21 15.21
N GLY A 147 8.17 8.14 14.40
CA GLY A 147 8.81 8.64 13.19
C GLY A 147 10.19 9.23 13.45
N ILE A 148 10.33 10.07 14.49
CA ILE A 148 11.63 10.64 14.91
C ILE A 148 12.61 9.51 15.29
N VAL A 149 12.16 8.54 16.09
CA VAL A 149 13.01 7.42 16.51
C VAL A 149 13.46 6.56 15.32
N GLY A 150 12.54 6.22 14.41
CA GLY A 150 12.86 5.50 13.17
C GLY A 150 13.78 6.30 12.24
N GLY A 151 13.48 7.60 12.08
CA GLY A 151 14.29 8.54 11.32
C GLY A 151 15.69 8.70 11.90
N TRP A 152 15.86 8.67 13.21
CA TRP A 152 17.18 8.69 13.84
C TRP A 152 17.99 7.43 13.54
N ALA A 153 17.38 6.24 13.67
CA ALA A 153 18.04 4.98 13.35
C ALA A 153 18.48 4.92 11.87
N PHE A 154 17.58 5.28 10.95
CA PHE A 154 17.88 5.32 9.52
C PHE A 154 18.86 6.46 9.15
N GLY A 155 18.75 7.60 9.83
CA GLY A 155 19.62 8.76 9.63
C GLY A 155 21.08 8.48 9.97
N LYS A 156 21.36 7.59 10.94
CA LYS A 156 22.74 7.14 11.21
C LYS A 156 23.37 6.43 10.03
N TRP A 157 22.62 5.54 9.38
CA TRP A 157 23.09 4.87 8.17
C TRP A 157 23.32 5.88 7.04
N MET A 158 22.37 6.80 6.82
CA MET A 158 22.50 7.84 5.80
C MET A 158 23.70 8.76 6.01
N ALA A 159 24.03 9.07 7.27
CA ALA A 159 25.24 9.82 7.60
C ALA A 159 26.50 9.07 7.14
N GLN A 160 26.56 7.75 7.36
CA GLN A 160 27.72 6.93 6.99
C GLN A 160 27.97 6.89 5.49
N VAL A 161 26.90 6.91 4.69
CA VAL A 161 26.97 6.87 3.22
C VAL A 161 26.87 8.25 2.55
N ASN A 162 26.93 9.34 3.33
CA ASN A 162 26.79 10.72 2.84
C ASN A 162 25.54 10.96 1.98
N PHE A 163 24.38 10.42 2.40
CA PHE A 163 23.13 10.50 1.62
C PHE A 163 22.37 11.83 1.82
N PHE A 164 22.64 12.58 2.89
CA PHE A 164 21.90 13.82 3.20
C PHE A 164 21.95 14.90 2.11
N PRO A 165 23.07 15.15 1.40
CA PRO A 165 23.08 16.09 0.27
C PRO A 165 22.10 15.70 -0.85
N LEU A 166 21.87 14.40 -1.10
CA LEU A 166 20.88 13.95 -2.09
C LEU A 166 19.45 14.27 -1.65
N ILE A 167 19.16 14.20 -0.35
CA ILE A 167 17.85 14.63 0.17
C ILE A 167 17.73 16.15 0.09
N ALA A 168 18.80 16.88 0.38
CA ALA A 168 18.83 18.35 0.30
C ALA A 168 18.58 18.86 -1.13
N SER A 169 18.96 18.11 -2.16
CA SER A 169 18.73 18.50 -3.55
C SER A 169 17.25 18.53 -3.94
N LEU A 170 16.36 17.92 -3.15
CA LEU A 170 14.90 18.03 -3.34
C LEU A 170 14.40 19.49 -3.22
N VAL A 171 15.17 20.35 -2.54
CA VAL A 171 14.89 21.78 -2.40
C VAL A 171 16.02 22.64 -2.96
N ASP A 172 16.77 22.09 -3.93
CA ASP A 172 17.90 22.76 -4.59
C ASP A 172 18.99 23.23 -3.63
N SER A 173 19.26 22.43 -2.59
CA SER A 173 20.31 22.70 -1.59
C SER A 173 21.37 21.61 -1.59
N ASN A 174 22.62 21.98 -1.31
CA ASN A 174 23.73 21.05 -1.09
C ASN A 174 24.11 20.91 0.40
N SER A 175 23.34 21.52 1.30
CA SER A 175 23.65 21.52 2.74
C SER A 175 23.21 20.21 3.40
N ALA A 176 24.16 19.51 4.02
CA ALA A 176 23.86 18.29 4.80
C ALA A 176 22.86 18.56 5.94
N MET A 177 22.88 19.76 6.53
CA MET A 177 21.93 20.15 7.58
C MET A 177 20.50 20.32 7.05
N VAL A 178 20.36 20.83 5.82
CA VAL A 178 19.06 20.91 5.14
C VAL A 178 18.54 19.49 4.85
N GLY A 179 19.40 18.61 4.32
CA GLY A 179 19.05 17.20 4.09
C GLY A 179 18.64 16.46 5.36
N MET A 180 19.34 16.71 6.47
CA MET A 180 18.98 16.14 7.77
C MET A 180 17.63 16.65 8.28
N THR A 181 17.37 17.96 8.16
CA THR A 181 16.08 18.56 8.54
C THR A 181 14.93 17.98 7.73
N LEU A 182 15.10 17.89 6.41
CA LEU A 182 14.11 17.29 5.51
C LEU A 182 13.85 15.84 5.86
N HIS A 183 14.90 15.06 6.10
CA HIS A 183 14.78 13.67 6.51
C HIS A 183 13.91 13.50 7.77
N PHE A 184 14.20 14.26 8.84
CA PHE A 184 13.40 14.18 10.05
C PHE A 184 11.98 14.71 9.86
N GLY A 185 11.78 15.72 9.01
CA GLY A 185 10.45 16.19 8.63
C GLY A 185 9.62 15.10 7.96
N ILE A 186 10.20 14.42 6.96
CA ILE A 186 9.58 13.28 6.28
C ILE A 186 9.30 12.15 7.29
N ALA A 187 10.27 11.83 8.16
CA ALA A 187 10.12 10.78 9.15
C ALA A 187 8.97 11.05 10.15
N VAL A 188 8.79 12.31 10.59
CA VAL A 188 7.65 12.72 11.41
C VAL A 188 6.33 12.54 10.67
N VAL A 189 6.25 12.96 9.41
CA VAL A 189 5.05 12.82 8.58
C VAL A 189 4.67 11.35 8.42
N ILE A 190 5.63 10.50 8.04
CA ILE A 190 5.44 9.04 7.89
C ILE A 190 5.03 8.39 9.22
N GLY A 191 5.66 8.77 10.32
CA GLY A 191 5.32 8.26 11.64
C GLY A 191 3.91 8.67 12.06
N ALA A 192 3.53 9.93 11.84
CA ALA A 192 2.20 10.45 12.16
C ALA A 192 1.13 9.75 11.31
N SER A 193 1.36 9.53 10.01
CA SER A 193 0.44 8.78 9.15
C SER A 193 0.34 7.31 9.55
N PHE A 194 1.43 6.68 10.03
CA PHE A 194 1.36 5.35 10.63
C PHE A 194 0.41 5.33 11.85
N GLY A 195 0.58 6.29 12.78
CA GLY A 195 -0.30 6.43 13.93
C GLY A 195 -1.76 6.63 13.53
N MET A 196 -2.02 7.45 12.51
CA MET A 196 -3.36 7.70 11.97
C MET A 196 -4.01 6.44 11.40
N LEU A 197 -3.25 5.64 10.66
CA LEU A 197 -3.77 4.47 9.96
C LEU A 197 -3.93 3.27 10.89
N PHE A 198 -3.02 3.06 11.84
CA PHE A 198 -2.88 1.79 12.55
C PHE A 198 -3.06 1.87 14.07
N GLN A 199 -3.39 3.02 14.66
CA GLN A 199 -3.62 3.14 16.11
C GLN A 199 -4.60 2.09 16.65
N ARG A 200 -5.62 1.68 15.87
CA ARG A 200 -6.61 0.67 16.26
C ARG A 200 -6.15 -0.77 16.04
N ASP A 201 -5.12 -0.96 15.21
CA ASP A 201 -4.64 -2.25 14.74
C ASP A 201 -3.39 -2.72 15.49
N VAL A 202 -2.66 -1.80 16.13
CA VAL A 202 -1.54 -2.07 17.03
C VAL A 202 -2.06 -2.42 18.43
N ARG A 203 -1.94 -3.69 18.81
CA ARG A 203 -2.40 -4.26 20.11
C ARG A 203 -1.26 -4.69 21.04
N GLY A 204 -0.03 -4.66 20.55
CA GLY A 204 1.19 -5.05 21.26
C GLY A 204 2.41 -5.03 20.35
N PHE A 205 3.58 -5.38 20.88
CA PHE A 205 4.86 -5.29 20.15
C PHE A 205 4.87 -6.07 18.83
N GLY A 206 4.37 -7.31 18.81
CA GLY A 206 4.32 -8.12 17.59
C GLY A 206 3.47 -7.49 16.48
N SER A 207 2.27 -7.00 16.82
CA SER A 207 1.43 -6.28 15.85
C SER A 207 2.06 -4.95 15.42
N CYS A 208 2.77 -4.26 16.31
CA CYS A 208 3.47 -3.02 15.98
C CYS A 208 4.54 -3.28 14.93
N LEU A 209 5.37 -4.32 15.12
CA LEU A 209 6.39 -4.74 14.16
C LEU A 209 5.77 -5.18 12.83
N GLY A 210 4.72 -6.01 12.87
CA GLY A 210 4.07 -6.51 11.66
C GLY A 210 3.46 -5.39 10.80
N TRP A 211 2.68 -4.50 11.42
CA TRP A 211 2.11 -3.35 10.71
C TRP A 211 3.18 -2.34 10.29
N GLY A 212 4.18 -2.10 11.15
CA GLY A 212 5.29 -1.20 10.86
C GLY A 212 6.12 -1.65 9.67
N LEU A 213 6.43 -2.95 9.58
CA LEU A 213 7.16 -3.52 8.46
C LEU A 213 6.34 -3.46 7.17
N ALA A 214 5.07 -3.87 7.23
CA ALA A 214 4.17 -3.80 6.07
C ALA A 214 4.01 -2.37 5.55
N TYR A 215 3.90 -1.40 6.45
CA TYR A 215 3.82 0.02 6.09
C TYR A 215 5.16 0.55 5.57
N GLY A 216 6.28 0.18 6.20
CA GLY A 216 7.62 0.61 5.79
C GLY A 216 7.97 0.17 4.37
N ILE A 217 7.55 -1.03 3.95
CA ILE A 217 7.74 -1.52 2.57
C ILE A 217 7.07 -0.59 1.55
N LEU A 218 6.00 0.12 1.91
CA LEU A 218 5.33 1.06 0.99
C LEU A 218 6.06 2.40 0.82
N TRP A 219 6.95 2.73 1.75
CA TRP A 219 7.75 3.96 1.72
C TRP A 219 9.15 3.76 1.13
N TRP A 220 9.44 2.55 0.66
CA TRP A 220 10.72 2.19 0.07
C TRP A 220 10.63 2.15 -1.44
#